data_AF-A0A944MHP9-F1
#
_entry.id   AF-A0A944MHP9-F1
#
_cell.length_a   1.000
_cell.length_b   1.000
_cell.length_c   1.000
_cell.angle_alpha   90.00
_cell.angle_beta   90.00
_cell.angle_gamma   90.00
#
_symmetry.space_group_name_H-M   'P 1'
#
loop_
_entity.id
_entity.type
_entity.pdbx_description
1 polymer ?
#
loop_
_entity_poly.entity_id
_entity_poly.type
_entity_poly.pdbx_seq_one_letter_code
_entity_poly.pdbx_strand_id
1 'polypeptide(L)'
;MTKTESEFIPAYLSLHKRGELSAHAETALARLEACDLCARYCRVNRRQTVKGVVCRTGEQAVVHSFGPHHGEEDPLRDWPGAMA
;
A
#
# COMPACT_ATOMS: atom_id res chain seq x y z
N MET A 1 -38.71 -1.73 1.90
CA MET A 1 -37.72 -2.82 2.03
C MET A 1 -36.39 -2.22 2.46
N THR A 2 -35.99 -2.40 3.72
CA THR A 2 -34.66 -2.01 4.22
C THR A 2 -33.68 -3.12 3.84
N LYS A 3 -32.90 -2.89 2.79
CA LYS A 3 -31.81 -3.78 2.40
C LYS A 3 -30.71 -3.59 3.44
N THR A 4 -30.55 -4.56 4.35
CA THR A 4 -29.47 -4.55 5.34
C THR A 4 -28.17 -4.75 4.58
N GLU A 5 -27.51 -3.66 4.20
CA GLU A 5 -26.14 -3.72 3.70
C GLU A 5 -25.28 -4.25 4.84
N SER A 6 -24.66 -5.41 4.63
CA SER A 6 -23.65 -5.90 5.57
C SER A 6 -22.58 -4.82 5.71
N GLU A 7 -22.25 -4.44 6.94
CA GLU A 7 -21.19 -3.47 7.21
C GLU A 7 -19.90 -3.93 6.52
N PHE A 8 -19.46 -3.20 5.50
CA PHE A 8 -18.21 -3.51 4.81
C PHE A 8 -17.04 -3.22 5.75
N ILE A 9 -16.27 -4.26 6.09
CA ILE A 9 -15.07 -4.14 6.92
C ILE A 9 -13.85 -4.32 6.02
N PRO A 10 -13.01 -3.28 5.84
CA PRO A 10 -11.75 -3.41 5.13
C PRO A 10 -10.85 -4.48 5.75
N ALA A 11 -10.26 -5.33 4.92
CA ALA A 11 -9.44 -6.47 5.35
C ALA A 11 -8.26 -6.07 6.26
N TYR A 12 -7.69 -4.88 6.08
CA TYR A 12 -6.59 -4.38 6.89
C TYR A 12 -6.98 -4.19 8.37
N LEU A 13 -8.25 -3.89 8.68
CA LEU A 13 -8.73 -3.76 10.06
C LEU A 13 -8.73 -5.12 10.77
N SER A 14 -9.16 -6.17 10.08
CA SER A 14 -9.12 -7.54 10.61
C SER A 14 -7.69 -8.04 10.77
N LEU A 15 -6.78 -7.70 9.84
CA LEU A 15 -5.34 -8.00 9.97
C LEU A 15 -4.70 -7.25 11.14
N HIS A 16 -5.09 -5.99 11.36
CA HIS A 16 -4.59 -5.20 12.48
C HIS A 16 -5.04 -5.78 13.82
N LYS A 17 -6.33 -6.12 13.97
CA LYS A 17 -6.89 -6.74 15.18
C LYS A 17 -6.21 -8.08 15.55
N ARG A 18 -5.75 -8.83 14.55
CA ARG A 18 -5.03 -10.11 14.73
C ARG A 18 -3.51 -9.96 14.90
N GLY A 19 -2.97 -8.74 14.80
CA GLY A 19 -1.52 -8.48 14.88
C GLY A 19 -0.73 -8.79 13.60
N GLU A 20 -1.33 -9.48 12.63
CA GLU A 20 -0.71 -9.84 11.34
C GLU A 20 -0.24 -8.62 10.55
N LEU A 21 -0.94 -7.50 10.63
CA LEU A 21 -0.52 -6.27 9.96
C LEU A 21 0.86 -5.79 10.46
N SER A 22 1.12 -5.89 11.77
CA SER A 22 2.43 -5.54 12.36
C SER A 22 3.50 -6.51 11.88
N ALA A 23 3.23 -7.82 11.94
CA ALA A 23 4.17 -8.85 11.50
C ALA A 23 4.54 -8.70 10.00
N HIS A 24 3.56 -8.35 9.15
CA HIS A 24 3.81 -8.05 7.74
C HIS A 24 4.67 -6.80 7.56
N ALA A 25 4.40 -5.74 8.34
CA ALA A 25 5.19 -4.52 8.29
C ALA A 25 6.64 -4.77 8.71
N GLU A 26 6.88 -5.51 9.79
CA GLU A 26 8.21 -5.91 10.24
C GLU A 26 8.96 -6.73 9.19
N THR A 27 8.27 -7.69 8.56
CA THR A 27 8.83 -8.50 7.47
C THR A 27 9.20 -7.62 6.27
N ALA A 28 8.35 -6.67 5.90
CA ALA A 28 8.62 -5.74 4.81
C ALA A 28 9.82 -4.82 5.13
N LEU A 29 9.94 -4.34 6.37
CA LEU A 29 11.07 -3.53 6.83
C LEU A 29 12.38 -4.31 6.78
N ALA A 30 12.40 -5.57 7.24
CA ALA A 30 13.59 -6.42 7.16
C ALA A 30 14.04 -6.63 5.70
N ARG A 31 13.08 -6.83 4.79
CA ARG A 31 13.35 -6.98 3.35
C ARG A 31 14.01 -5.75 2.71
N LEU A 32 13.95 -4.57 3.32
CA LEU A 32 14.66 -3.39 2.83
C LEU A 32 16.18 -3.52 2.90
N GLU A 33 16.72 -4.41 3.73
CA GLU A 33 18.18 -4.65 3.85
C GLU A 33 18.76 -5.31 2.60
N ALA A 34 17.94 -6.06 1.85
CA ALA A 34 18.28 -6.64 0.56
C ALA A 34 17.08 -6.52 -0.38
N CYS A 35 16.70 -5.27 -0.71
CA CYS A 35 15.40 -4.91 -1.29
C CYS A 35 14.98 -5.79 -2.48
N ASP A 36 13.90 -6.53 -2.26
CA ASP A 36 13.15 -7.32 -3.25
C ASP A 36 11.70 -6.82 -3.41
N LEU A 37 11.35 -5.71 -2.74
CA LEU A 37 10.04 -5.08 -2.80
C LEU A 37 9.83 -4.21 -4.04
N CYS A 38 10.91 -3.69 -4.62
CA CYS A 38 10.82 -2.94 -5.87
C CYS A 38 10.79 -3.90 -7.07
N ALA A 39 10.08 -3.54 -8.14
CA ALA A 39 9.97 -4.36 -9.35
C ALA A 39 11.31 -4.63 -10.06
N ARG A 40 12.38 -3.94 -9.64
CA ARG A 40 13.74 -4.10 -10.17
C ARG A 40 14.62 -5.01 -9.32
N TYR A 41 14.12 -5.52 -8.19
CA TYR A 41 14.85 -6.38 -7.25
C TYR A 41 16.26 -5.86 -6.97
N CYS A 42 16.40 -4.58 -6.60
CA CYS A 42 17.70 -3.92 -6.60
C CYS A 42 18.70 -4.48 -5.58
N ARG A 43 18.25 -5.26 -4.58
CA ARG A 43 19.06 -5.86 -3.50
C ARG A 43 19.92 -4.89 -2.66
N VAL A 44 19.84 -3.59 -2.92
CA VAL A 44 20.48 -2.55 -2.12
C VAL A 44 19.84 -2.46 -0.73
N ASN A 45 20.66 -2.26 0.30
CA ASN A 45 20.21 -1.95 1.64
C ASN A 45 19.64 -0.53 1.72
N ARG A 46 18.31 -0.41 1.61
CA ARG A 46 17.58 0.86 1.65
C ARG A 46 17.55 1.51 3.04
N ARG A 47 17.92 0.78 4.09
CA ARG A 47 18.01 1.29 5.47
C ARG A 47 19.31 2.06 5.71
N GLN A 48 20.35 1.80 4.92
CA GLN A 48 21.66 2.45 5.09
C GLN A 48 21.91 3.56 4.08
N THR A 49 21.45 3.41 2.84
CA THR A 49 21.74 4.40 1.79
C THR A 49 20.72 4.38 0.66
N VAL A 50 20.55 5.53 0.03
CA VAL A 50 19.84 5.68 -1.24
C VAL A 50 20.76 5.63 -2.46
N LYS A 51 22.09 5.62 -2.25
CA LYS A 51 23.06 5.51 -3.34
C LYS A 51 22.92 4.14 -4.02
N GLY A 52 22.75 4.14 -5.34
CA GLY A 52 22.52 2.92 -6.12
C GLY A 52 21.09 2.37 -6.05
N VAL A 53 20.19 2.96 -5.25
CA VAL A 53 18.78 2.54 -5.21
C VAL A 53 18.04 3.05 -6.43
N VAL A 54 17.56 2.15 -7.28
CA VAL A 54 16.95 2.51 -8.56
C VAL A 54 15.63 3.26 -8.42
N CYS A 55 14.83 2.95 -7.39
CA CYS A 55 13.58 3.66 -7.12
C CYS A 55 13.77 5.01 -6.41
N ARG A 56 15.02 5.36 -6.04
CA ARG A 56 15.37 6.60 -5.34
C ARG A 56 14.64 6.81 -4.00
N THR A 57 14.27 5.72 -3.33
CA THR A 57 13.54 5.74 -2.03
C THR A 57 14.32 4.98 -0.96
N GLY A 58 14.47 5.57 0.22
CA GLY A 58 15.08 4.93 1.39
C GLY A 58 14.09 4.12 2.22
N GLU A 59 14.37 3.99 3.52
CA GLU A 59 13.47 3.40 4.51
C GLU A 59 12.20 4.22 4.74
N GLN A 60 12.32 5.54 4.72
CA GLN A 60 11.19 6.44 4.93
C GLN A 60 10.48 6.76 3.61
N ALA A 61 9.15 6.91 3.70
CA ALA A 61 8.34 7.39 2.60
C ALA A 61 8.71 8.85 2.26
N VAL A 62 8.71 9.17 0.97
CA VAL A 62 8.98 10.52 0.47
C VAL A 62 7.67 11.12 -0.03
N VAL A 63 7.32 12.31 0.43
CA VAL A 63 6.19 13.07 -0.09
C VAL A 63 6.64 13.81 -1.35
N HIS A 64 6.11 13.41 -2.50
CA HIS A 64 6.42 14.06 -3.78
C HIS A 64 5.62 15.37 -3.97
N SER A 65 4.34 15.35 -3.61
CA SER A 65 3.45 16.51 -3.66
C SER A 65 2.38 16.36 -2.58
N PHE A 66 1.87 17.49 -2.08
CA PHE A 66 0.72 17.54 -1.20
C PHE A 66 -0.12 18.77 -1.56
N GLY A 67 -1.43 18.62 -1.49
CA GLY A 67 -2.38 19.67 -1.83
C GLY A 67 -3.80 19.11 -1.79
N PRO A 68 -4.83 19.97 -1.75
CA PRO A 68 -6.20 19.50 -1.85
C PRO A 68 -6.39 18.82 -3.20
N HIS A 69 -6.65 17.51 -3.20
CA HIS A 69 -7.08 16.79 -4.39
C HIS A 69 -8.59 16.95 -4.51
N HIS A 70 -9.05 17.76 -5.46
CA HIS A 70 -10.48 17.97 -5.74
C HIS A 70 -11.02 16.85 -6.63
N GLY A 71 -10.81 15.58 -6.25
CA GLY A 71 -11.35 14.38 -6.89
C GLY A 71 -11.40 14.46 -8.42
N GLU A 72 -10.30 14.12 -9.09
CA GLU A 72 -10.17 14.31 -10.55
C GLU A 72 -11.22 13.48 -11.32
N GLU A 73 -11.55 12.29 -10.82
CA GLU A 73 -12.64 11.44 -11.30
C GLU A 73 -13.28 10.63 -10.16
N ASP A 74 -14.52 10.21 -10.38
CA ASP A 74 -15.20 9.23 -9.53
C ASP A 74 -14.44 7.89 -9.54
N PRO A 75 -14.29 7.20 -8.39
CA PRO A 75 -13.72 5.86 -8.38
C PRO A 75 -14.47 4.95 -9.35
N LEU A 76 -13.73 4.18 -10.16
CA LEU A 76 -14.31 3.16 -11.01
C LEU A 76 -15.13 2.21 -10.13
N ARG A 77 -16.44 2.27 -10.31
CA ARG A 77 -17.43 1.44 -9.64
C ARG A 77 -18.20 0.71 -10.72
N ASP A 78 -18.23 -0.60 -10.60
CA ASP A 78 -18.98 -1.49 -11.47
C ASP A 78 -20.42 -0.97 -11.58
N TRP A 79 -20.86 -0.66 -12.79
CA TRP A 79 -22.26 -0.36 -13.04
C TRP A 79 -23.05 -1.66 -12.83
N PRO A 80 -24.10 -1.69 -11.98
CA PRO A 80 -24.84 -2.92 -11.69
C PRO A 80 -25.45 -3.62 -12.91
N GLY A 81 -25.50 -2.94 -14.06
CA GLY A 81 -26.01 -3.48 -15.33
C GLY A 81 -24.96 -3.84 -16.38
N ALA A 82 -23.65 -3.88 -16.05
CA ALA A 82 -22.59 -4.22 -17.02
C ALA A 82 -22.31 -5.73 -17.13
N MET A 83 -23.00 -6.57 -16.35
CA MET A 83 -23.03 -8.02 -16.54
C MET A 83 -24.39 -8.41 -17.13
N ALA A 84 -24.47 -8.42 -18.46
CA ALA A 84 -25.46 -9.14 -19.25
C ALA A 84 -24.74 -9.87 -20.38
#